data_AF-F8Q9D1-F1
#
_entry.id   AF-F8Q9D1-F1
#
_cell.length_a   1.000
_cell.length_b   1.000
_cell.length_c   1.000
_cell.angle_alpha   90.00
_cell.angle_beta   90.00
_cell.angle_gamma   90.00
#
_symmetry.space_group_name_H-M   'P 1'
#
loop_
_entity.id
_entity.type
_entity.pdbx_description
1 polymer ?
#
loop_
_entity_poly.entity_id
_entity_poly.type
_entity_poly.pdbx_seq_one_letter_code
_entity_poly.pdbx_strand_id
1 'polypeptide(L)'
;MVYKVAGYIVSYDQVRSWAHRNGREPPAYGVSAWLDKWFKERRVDNAFRALGVNWPQGTPENPEAANPVIMLVRKSEVDPNSTRRKWAPVKEAEGDRVVKNWLEDEGLHVYWATVPDPYQETEY
;
A
#
# COMPACT_ATOMS: atom_id res chain seq x y z
N MET A 1 20.76 -4.33 -2.42
CA MET A 1 19.80 -4.61 -3.52
C MET A 1 18.42 -4.19 -3.03
N VAL A 2 17.69 -3.33 -3.75
CA VAL A 2 16.43 -2.75 -3.24
C VAL A 2 15.21 -3.39 -3.92
N TYR A 3 14.31 -3.95 -3.11
CA TYR A 3 12.99 -4.37 -3.55
C TYR A 3 12.10 -3.15 -3.81
N LYS A 4 11.42 -3.08 -4.95
CA LYS A 4 10.37 -2.09 -5.22
C LYS A 4 9.02 -2.77 -5.07
N VAL A 5 8.08 -2.09 -4.42
CA VAL A 5 6.71 -2.55 -4.30
C VAL A 5 5.78 -1.48 -4.86
N ALA A 6 4.82 -1.87 -5.68
CA ALA A 6 3.86 -0.97 -6.29
C ALA A 6 2.43 -1.42 -6.06
N GLY A 7 1.52 -0.47 -5.92
CA GLY A 7 0.17 -0.73 -5.49
C GLY A 7 -0.60 0.54 -5.15
N TYR A 8 -1.75 0.34 -4.52
CA TYR A 8 -2.67 1.42 -4.18
C TYR A 8 -2.48 1.88 -2.74
N ILE A 9 -2.33 3.18 -2.52
CA ILE A 9 -2.21 3.74 -1.18
C ILE A 9 -3.57 4.24 -0.70
N VAL A 10 -3.85 3.94 0.56
CA VAL A 10 -4.98 4.45 1.33
C VAL A 10 -4.52 4.87 2.72
N SER A 11 -5.09 5.94 3.25
CA SER A 11 -4.85 6.35 4.65
C SER A 11 -5.59 5.44 5.63
N TYR A 12 -5.12 5.40 6.87
CA TYR A 12 -5.83 4.70 7.95
C TYR A 12 -7.26 5.25 8.14
N ASP A 13 -7.45 6.56 8.06
CA ASP A 13 -8.76 7.19 8.22
C ASP A 13 -9.73 6.86 7.08
N GLN A 14 -9.23 6.75 5.83
CA GLN A 14 -10.04 6.26 4.72
C GLN A 14 -10.50 4.83 4.95
N VAL A 15 -9.60 3.94 5.39
CA VAL A 15 -9.95 2.54 5.68
C VAL A 15 -10.95 2.46 6.83
N ARG A 16 -10.78 3.25 7.89
CA ARG A 16 -11.73 3.30 9.01
C ARG A 16 -13.10 3.80 8.57
N SER A 17 -13.15 4.93 7.88
CA SER A 17 -14.39 5.53 7.39
C SER A 17 -15.14 4.58 6.44
N TRP A 18 -14.40 3.91 5.55
CA TRP A 18 -14.95 2.87 4.70
C TRP A 18 -15.47 1.65 5.49
N ALA A 19 -14.72 1.17 6.48
CA ALA A 19 -15.12 0.03 7.29
C ALA A 19 -16.42 0.33 8.07
N HIS A 20 -16.51 1.50 8.70
CA HIS A 20 -17.71 1.93 9.42
C HIS A 20 -18.94 2.03 8.51
N ARG A 21 -18.80 2.59 7.30
CA ARG A 21 -19.89 2.62 6.31
C ARG A 21 -20.39 1.24 5.92
N ASN A 22 -19.51 0.23 5.98
CA ASN A 22 -19.83 -1.16 5.67
C ASN A 22 -20.24 -1.97 6.91
N GLY A 23 -20.58 -1.32 8.03
CA GLY A 23 -21.01 -1.99 9.26
C GLY A 23 -19.90 -2.81 9.93
N ARG A 24 -18.64 -2.43 9.70
CA ARG A 24 -17.46 -3.09 10.27
C ARG A 24 -16.72 -2.15 11.19
N GLU A 25 -16.01 -2.74 12.13
CA GLU A 25 -15.18 -2.03 13.08
C GLU A 25 -13.74 -2.55 12.96
N PRO A 26 -12.83 -1.79 12.31
CA PRO A 26 -11.46 -2.21 12.22
C PRO A 26 -10.79 -2.08 13.59
N PRO A 27 -9.84 -2.96 13.93
CA PRO A 27 -9.15 -2.89 15.21
C PRO A 27 -8.36 -1.58 15.36
N ALA A 28 -8.15 -1.15 16.60
CA ALA A 28 -7.35 0.05 16.88
C ALA A 28 -5.93 -0.05 16.32
N TYR A 29 -5.35 -1.26 16.31
CA TYR A 29 -4.04 -1.60 15.78
C TYR A 29 -4.15 -2.77 14.78
N GLY A 30 -3.22 -2.87 13.84
CA GLY A 30 -3.21 -3.99 12.88
C GLY A 30 -4.26 -3.88 11.76
N VAL A 31 -4.67 -2.65 11.41
CA VAL A 31 -5.65 -2.38 10.33
C VAL A 31 -5.23 -3.00 9.00
N SER A 32 -3.93 -3.02 8.68
CA SER A 32 -3.41 -3.68 7.48
C SER A 32 -3.68 -5.18 7.47
N ALA A 33 -3.42 -5.89 8.56
CA ALA A 33 -3.68 -7.33 8.67
C ALA A 33 -5.19 -7.65 8.65
N TRP A 34 -6.00 -6.82 9.28
CA TRP A 34 -7.47 -6.92 9.21
C TRP A 34 -7.98 -6.73 7.78
N LEU A 35 -7.45 -5.72 7.07
CA LEU A 35 -7.82 -5.44 5.69
C LEU A 35 -7.35 -6.55 4.74
N ASP A 36 -6.16 -7.10 4.96
CA ASP A 36 -5.63 -8.27 4.23
C ASP A 36 -6.56 -9.48 4.36
N LYS A 37 -7.01 -9.79 5.58
CA LYS A 37 -7.98 -10.86 5.85
C LYS A 37 -9.30 -10.61 5.13
N TRP A 38 -9.78 -9.37 5.13
CA TRP A 38 -11.03 -8.99 4.46
C TRP A 38 -10.97 -9.23 2.94
N PHE A 39 -9.86 -8.88 2.28
CA PHE A 39 -9.69 -9.14 0.84
C PHE A 39 -9.63 -10.64 0.55
N LYS A 40 -8.97 -11.41 1.42
CA LYS A 40 -8.92 -12.88 1.36
C LYS A 40 -10.30 -13.52 1.39
N GLU A 41 -11.16 -13.08 2.31
CA GLU A 41 -12.53 -13.59 2.43
C GLU A 41 -13.38 -13.35 1.16
N ARG A 42 -13.12 -12.26 0.43
CA ARG A 42 -13.84 -11.92 -0.81
C ARG A 42 -13.26 -12.53 -2.07
N ARG A 43 -12.19 -13.36 -1.99
CA ARG A 43 -11.46 -13.90 -3.15
C ARG A 43 -11.01 -12.81 -4.14
N VAL A 44 -10.71 -11.63 -3.61
CA VAL A 44 -9.97 -10.56 -4.32
C VAL A 44 -8.46 -10.87 -4.27
N ASP A 45 -8.13 -12.03 -3.71
CA ASP A 45 -6.92 -12.43 -3.00
C ASP A 45 -5.77 -12.87 -3.88
N ASN A 46 -6.00 -13.16 -5.16
CA ASN A 46 -4.93 -13.61 -6.02
C ASN A 46 -3.88 -12.54 -6.33
N ALA A 47 -4.07 -11.28 -5.93
CA ALA A 47 -3.08 -10.25 -6.22
C ALA A 47 -3.03 -9.03 -5.28
N PHE A 48 -3.52 -9.10 -4.03
CA PHE A 48 -3.34 -8.02 -3.05
C PHE A 48 -2.76 -8.50 -1.72
N ARG A 49 -1.77 -7.77 -1.22
CA ARG A 49 -1.33 -7.82 0.18
C ARG A 49 -1.42 -6.43 0.79
N ALA A 50 -2.07 -6.28 1.94
CA ALA A 50 -2.09 -5.00 2.63
C ALA A 50 -0.86 -4.85 3.55
N LEU A 51 -0.08 -3.78 3.36
CA LEU A 51 1.10 -3.46 4.16
C LEU A 51 0.96 -2.09 4.81
N GLY A 52 1.33 -1.97 6.08
CA GLY A 52 1.55 -0.64 6.68
C GLY A 52 2.89 -0.09 6.19
N VAL A 53 2.89 1.13 5.66
CA VAL A 53 4.09 1.75 5.08
C VAL A 53 4.14 3.21 5.52
N ASN A 54 5.32 3.71 5.84
CA ASN A 54 5.55 5.14 6.08
C ASN A 54 5.92 5.80 4.74
N TRP A 55 4.94 6.40 4.05
CA TRP A 55 5.10 6.94 2.69
C TRP A 55 4.32 8.25 2.46
N PRO A 56 4.88 9.28 1.77
CA PRO A 56 6.26 9.37 1.30
C PRO A 56 7.25 9.22 2.45
N GLN A 57 8.43 8.63 2.21
CA GLN A 57 9.44 8.56 3.28
C GLN A 57 9.84 9.98 3.68
N GLY A 58 9.90 10.25 4.97
CA GLY A 58 10.54 11.47 5.48
C GLY A 58 11.99 11.52 5.02
N THR A 59 12.50 12.72 4.74
CA THR A 59 13.92 12.87 4.43
C THR A 59 14.71 12.99 5.74
N PRO A 60 16.04 12.79 5.77
CA PRO A 60 16.83 13.07 6.96
C PRO A 60 16.63 14.50 7.50
N GLU A 61 16.34 15.45 6.61
CA GLU A 61 16.09 16.86 6.91
C GLU A 61 14.65 17.13 7.35
N ASN A 62 13.70 16.26 7.01
CA ASN A 62 12.31 16.32 7.45
C ASN A 62 11.75 14.90 7.66
N PRO A 63 12.15 14.23 8.76
CA PRO A 63 11.73 12.87 9.04
C PRO A 63 10.22 12.78 9.34
N GLU A 64 9.62 13.87 9.82
CA GLU A 64 8.20 13.97 10.14
C GLU A 64 7.31 14.06 8.90
N ALA A 65 7.86 14.29 7.70
CA ALA A 65 7.10 14.20 6.46
C ALA A 65 6.62 12.77 6.15
N ALA A 66 7.10 11.77 6.89
CA ALA A 66 6.67 10.39 6.76
C ALA A 66 5.22 10.21 7.22
N ASN A 67 4.31 9.91 6.27
CA ASN A 67 2.92 9.66 6.60
C ASN A 67 2.63 8.15 6.65
N PRO A 68 2.15 7.61 7.79
CA PRO A 68 1.77 6.22 7.86
C PRO A 68 0.52 5.99 7.01
N VAL A 69 0.64 5.10 6.04
CA VAL A 69 -0.41 4.71 5.11
C VAL A 69 -0.50 3.19 5.03
N ILE A 70 -1.58 2.71 4.41
CA ILE A 70 -1.73 1.31 4.05
C ILE A 70 -1.54 1.21 2.53
N MET A 71 -0.62 0.34 2.12
CA MET A 71 -0.36 0.01 0.72
C MET A 71 -0.98 -1.34 0.38
N LEU A 72 -1.87 -1.35 -0.60
CA LEU A 72 -2.43 -2.54 -1.23
C LEU A 72 -1.49 -2.97 -2.35
N VAL A 73 -0.55 -3.84 -1.99
CA VAL A 73 0.53 -4.29 -2.86
C VAL A 73 0.02 -5.10 -4.03
N ARG A 74 0.46 -4.74 -5.24
CA ARG A 74 0.13 -5.41 -6.48
C ARG A 74 1.28 -6.03 -7.22
N LYS A 75 2.43 -5.38 -7.15
CA LYS A 75 3.64 -5.79 -7.85
C LYS A 75 4.83 -5.65 -6.94
N SER A 76 5.75 -6.61 -7.03
CA SER A 76 7.05 -6.57 -6.38
C SER A 76 8.12 -6.90 -7.41
N GLU A 77 9.14 -6.05 -7.52
CA GLU A 77 10.24 -6.22 -8.46
C GLU A 77 11.56 -6.00 -7.73
N VAL A 78 12.53 -6.88 -7.98
CA VAL A 78 13.91 -6.68 -7.56
C VAL A 78 14.64 -5.94 -8.67
N ASP A 79 15.21 -4.79 -8.34
CA ASP A 79 16.07 -4.06 -9.26
C ASP A 79 17.45 -3.86 -8.63
N PRO A 80 18.49 -4.53 -9.15
CA PRO A 80 19.84 -4.47 -8.59
C PRO A 80 20.45 -3.07 -8.67
N ASN A 81 19.94 -2.19 -9.54
CA ASN A 81 20.44 -0.83 -9.71
C ASN A 81 19.62 0.23 -8.95
N SER A 82 18.48 -0.17 -8.38
CA SER A 82 17.64 0.73 -7.59
C SER A 82 18.20 0.90 -6.17
N THR A 83 18.07 2.12 -5.64
CA THR A 83 18.32 2.46 -4.24
C THR A 83 17.07 3.11 -3.63
N ARG A 84 17.02 3.27 -2.31
CA ARG A 84 15.90 3.98 -1.64
C ARG A 84 15.64 5.38 -2.20
N ARG A 85 16.69 6.05 -2.71
CA ARG A 85 16.60 7.42 -3.27
C ARG A 85 16.54 7.45 -4.80
N LYS A 86 16.92 6.38 -5.48
CA LYS A 86 17.01 6.31 -6.94
C LYS A 86 16.34 5.05 -7.44
N TRP A 87 15.11 5.17 -7.91
CA TRP A 87 14.32 4.08 -8.47
C TRP A 87 13.42 4.61 -9.58
N ALA A 88 13.06 3.73 -10.52
CA ALA A 88 12.08 4.04 -11.56
C ALA A 88 10.68 3.57 -11.12
N PRO A 89 9.63 4.40 -11.23
CA PRO A 89 8.29 3.98 -10.89
C PRO A 89 7.76 2.83 -11.72
N VAL A 90 7.16 1.86 -11.03
CA VAL A 90 6.42 0.78 -11.68
C VAL A 90 5.13 1.36 -12.20
N LYS A 91 4.89 1.23 -13.50
CA LYS A 91 3.67 1.72 -14.14
C LYS A 91 2.47 0.86 -13.75
N GLU A 92 1.34 1.52 -13.52
CA GLU A 92 0.03 0.89 -13.38
C GLU A 92 -0.33 0.19 -14.70
N ALA A 93 -0.64 -1.11 -14.66
CA ALA A 93 -1.09 -1.85 -15.83
C ALA A 93 -2.63 -1.88 -15.90
N GLU A 94 -3.18 -2.27 -17.05
CA GLU A 94 -4.62 -2.36 -17.26
C GLU A 94 -5.33 -3.27 -16.23
N GLY A 95 -4.75 -4.43 -15.92
CA GLY A 95 -5.28 -5.32 -14.89
C GLY A 95 -5.23 -4.75 -13.47
N ASP A 96 -4.40 -3.74 -13.20
CA ASP A 96 -4.43 -3.04 -11.91
C ASP A 96 -5.61 -2.08 -11.85
N ARG A 97 -5.89 -1.37 -12.95
CA ARG A 97 -7.01 -0.42 -13.05
C ARG A 97 -8.38 -1.07 -12.85
N VAL A 98 -8.54 -2.32 -13.26
CA VAL A 98 -9.77 -3.09 -12.96
C VAL A 98 -10.04 -3.11 -11.45
N VAL A 99 -8.98 -3.26 -10.65
CA VAL A 99 -9.13 -3.28 -9.20
C VAL A 99 -9.21 -1.89 -8.61
N LYS A 100 -8.52 -0.89 -9.18
CA LYS A 100 -8.75 0.50 -8.82
C LYS A 100 -10.24 0.84 -8.87
N ASN A 101 -10.90 0.53 -9.99
CA ASN A 101 -12.31 0.81 -10.17
C ASN A 101 -13.16 0.08 -9.12
N TRP A 102 -12.88 -1.20 -8.87
CA TRP A 102 -13.60 -1.94 -7.83
C TRP A 102 -13.39 -1.35 -6.42
N LEU A 103 -12.19 -0.91 -6.06
CA LEU A 103 -11.92 -0.23 -4.79
C LEU A 103 -12.69 1.09 -4.69
N GLU A 104 -12.72 1.87 -5.78
CA GLU A 104 -13.45 3.14 -5.84
C GLU A 104 -14.97 2.93 -5.77
N ASP A 105 -15.50 1.90 -6.42
CA ASP A 105 -16.91 1.49 -6.34
C ASP A 105 -17.30 1.08 -4.92
N GLU A 106 -16.40 0.42 -4.18
CA GLU A 106 -16.54 0.12 -2.75
C GLU A 106 -16.37 1.36 -1.86
N GLY A 107 -16.03 2.52 -2.44
CA GLY A 107 -15.89 3.80 -1.75
C GLY A 107 -14.51 4.04 -1.12
N LEU A 108 -13.49 3.25 -1.49
CA LEU A 108 -12.09 3.49 -1.16
C LEU A 108 -11.41 4.26 -2.30
N HIS A 109 -11.21 5.56 -2.08
CA HIS A 109 -10.45 6.37 -3.03
C HIS A 109 -8.95 6.09 -2.90
N VAL A 110 -8.34 5.63 -3.99
CA VAL A 110 -6.96 5.13 -3.99
C VAL A 110 -6.08 5.84 -5.01
N TYR A 111 -4.77 5.88 -4.74
CA TYR A 111 -3.78 6.35 -5.71
C TYR A 111 -2.67 5.32 -5.92
N TRP A 112 -2.22 5.16 -7.16
CA TRP A 112 -1.13 4.25 -7.49
C TRP A 112 0.21 4.87 -7.07
N ALA A 113 1.01 4.11 -6.34
CA ALA A 113 2.35 4.50 -5.94
C ALA A 113 3.32 3.31 -6.06
N THR A 114 4.61 3.64 -6.15
CA THR A 114 5.70 2.70 -5.99
C THR A 114 6.50 3.16 -4.78
N VAL A 115 6.83 2.22 -3.89
CA VAL A 115 7.62 2.42 -2.69
C VAL A 115 8.88 1.57 -2.80
N PRO A 116 10.08 2.16 -2.64
CA PRO A 116 11.30 1.40 -2.47
C PRO A 116 11.35 0.82 -1.06
N ASP A 117 11.57 -0.50 -0.98
CA ASP A 117 11.79 -1.29 0.23
C ASP A 117 10.79 -0.97 1.35
N PRO A 118 9.55 -1.49 1.26
CA PRO A 118 8.52 -1.24 2.28
C PRO A 118 8.80 -2.00 3.60
N TYR A 119 9.78 -2.91 3.63
CA TYR A 119 10.08 -3.73 4.80
C TYR A 119 11.13 -3.10 5.72
N GLN A 120 11.73 -1.98 5.30
CA GLN A 120 12.81 -1.32 6.03
C GLN A 120 13.92 -2.30 6.45
N GLU A 121 14.21 -3.33 5.64
CA GLU A 121 15.39 -4.15 5.89
C GLU A 121 16.61 -3.25 5.64
N THR A 122 17.04 -2.62 6.73
CA THR A 122 18.31 -1.92 6.88
C THR A 122 19.41 -2.84 6.38
N GLU A 123 19.97 -2.53 5.21
CA GLU A 123 21.37 -2.83 4.97
C GLU A 123 22.15 -2.10 6.09
N TYR A 124 22.63 -2.90 7.05
CA TYR A 124 23.69 -2.52 8.01
C TYR A 124 25.00 -2.33 7.27
#